data_AF-A0A845YFG5-F1
#
_entry.id   AF-A0A845YFG5-F1
#
_cell.length_a   1.000
_cell.length_b   1.000
_cell.length_c   1.000
_cell.angle_alpha   90.00
_cell.angle_beta   90.00
_cell.angle_gamma   90.00
#
_symmetry.space_group_name_H-M   'P 1'
#
loop_
_entity.id
_entity.type
_entity.pdbx_description
1 polymer ?
#
loop_
_entity_poly.entity_id
_entity_poly.type
_entity_poly.pdbx_seq_one_letter_code
_entity_poly.pdbx_strand_id
1 'polypeptide(L)'
;QTGDKTQLRFEIPASEYQDRDGVMYPFSGTFDLEQDEIDVAFRQLQARSASFTDTGSQWEVTLSYSDIYSTLVFWTVKGKDFHCVEPWSAPRNALNTGEQLTQIPPGETVEALFRLTVKFL
;
A
#
# COMPACT_ATOMS: atom_id res chain seq x y z
N GLN A 1 -15.83 7.42 3.36
CA GLN A 1 -15.49 8.84 3.25
C GLN A 1 -14.24 9.05 4.08
N THR A 2 -13.12 9.37 3.45
CA THR A 2 -11.90 9.80 4.13
C THR A 2 -12.04 11.30 4.42
N GLY A 3 -12.32 11.66 5.68
CA GLY A 3 -12.53 13.05 6.08
C GLY A 3 -11.26 13.93 5.96
N ASP A 4 -10.82 14.52 7.06
CA ASP A 4 -9.54 15.25 7.07
C ASP A 4 -8.38 14.27 6.95
N LYS A 5 -7.78 14.14 5.75
CA LYS A 5 -6.65 13.23 5.51
C LYS A 5 -5.44 13.52 6.40
N THR A 6 -5.30 14.74 6.94
CA THR A 6 -4.19 15.07 7.85
C THR A 6 -4.29 14.35 9.20
N GLN A 7 -5.46 13.77 9.50
CA GLN A 7 -5.71 12.88 10.65
C GLN A 7 -5.35 11.42 10.37
N LEU A 8 -4.93 11.08 9.15
CA LEU A 8 -4.48 9.72 8.82
C LEU A 8 -3.06 9.48 9.34
N ARG A 9 -2.87 8.31 9.93
CA ARG A 9 -1.56 7.76 10.29
C ARG A 9 -1.41 6.40 9.62
N PHE A 10 -0.22 6.11 9.11
CA PHE A 10 0.03 4.89 8.34
C PHE A 10 1.13 4.07 9.00
N GLU A 11 0.88 2.78 9.15
CA GLU A 11 1.89 1.79 9.52
C GLU A 11 2.09 0.87 8.33
N ILE A 12 3.02 1.23 7.45
CA ILE A 12 3.44 0.41 6.31
C ILE A 12 4.79 -0.20 6.68
N PRO A 13 4.99 -1.53 6.53
CA PRO A 13 6.18 -2.20 7.04
C PRO A 13 7.37 -2.02 6.09
N ALA A 14 7.76 -0.79 5.80
CA ALA A 14 8.85 -0.45 4.91
C ALA A 14 9.49 0.88 5.34
N SER A 15 10.78 1.03 5.08
CA SER A 15 11.55 2.24 5.43
C SER A 15 11.64 3.25 4.29
N GLU A 16 11.19 2.88 3.09
CA GLU A 16 11.27 3.71 1.88
C GLU A 16 10.18 3.33 0.88
N TYR A 17 9.81 4.29 0.03
CA TYR A 17 8.94 4.08 -1.12
C TYR A 17 9.57 4.63 -2.40
N GLN A 18 9.06 4.18 -3.53
CA GLN A 18 9.42 4.65 -4.86
C GLN A 18 8.26 5.45 -5.46
N ASP A 19 8.54 6.59 -6.09
CA ASP A 19 7.53 7.35 -6.85
C ASP A 19 7.32 6.80 -8.28
N ARG A 20 6.48 7.50 -9.05
CA ARG A 20 6.23 7.15 -10.45
C ARG A 20 7.44 7.32 -11.38
N ASP A 21 8.42 8.13 -11.04
CA ASP A 21 9.61 8.35 -11.87
C ASP A 21 10.76 7.40 -11.48
N GLY A 22 10.57 6.61 -10.43
CA GLY A 22 11.52 5.62 -9.95
C GLY A 22 12.44 6.13 -8.85
N VAL A 23 12.22 7.34 -8.34
CA VAL A 23 13.01 7.96 -7.28
C VAL A 23 12.61 7.38 -5.93
N MET A 24 13.62 7.09 -5.10
CA MET A 24 13.43 6.52 -3.77
C MET A 24 13.38 7.61 -2.70
N TYR A 25 12.45 7.49 -1.76
CA TYR A 25 12.27 8.40 -0.64
C TYR A 25 12.17 7.63 0.67
N PRO A 26 12.76 8.14 1.77
CA PRO A 26 12.57 7.55 3.09
C PRO A 26 11.12 7.69 3.56
N PHE A 27 10.64 6.70 4.32
CA PHE A 27 9.31 6.69 4.89
C PHE A 27 9.37 6.63 6.42
N SER A 28 8.66 7.55 7.07
CA SER A 28 8.58 7.68 8.53
C SER A 28 7.16 7.53 9.08
N GLY A 29 6.24 6.94 8.31
CA GLY A 29 4.84 6.72 8.72
C GLY A 29 3.86 7.84 8.32
N THR A 30 4.33 8.86 7.59
CA THR A 30 3.52 10.01 7.16
C THR A 30 3.78 10.36 5.70
N PHE A 31 2.79 11.00 5.08
CA PHE A 31 2.86 11.54 3.73
C PHE A 31 2.62 13.05 3.76
N ASP A 32 3.24 13.77 2.84
CA ASP A 32 2.89 15.17 2.58
C ASP A 32 1.63 15.24 1.71
N LEU A 33 0.48 15.31 2.37
CA LEU A 33 -0.85 15.30 1.74
C LEU A 33 -1.21 16.62 1.04
N GLU A 34 -0.31 17.61 1.04
CA GLU A 34 -0.50 18.84 0.26
C GLU A 34 -0.13 18.68 -1.21
N GLN A 35 0.58 17.61 -1.59
CA GLN A 35 0.87 17.26 -2.98
C GLN A 35 -0.43 17.05 -3.77
N ASP A 36 -0.43 17.47 -5.05
CA ASP A 36 -1.60 17.32 -5.93
C ASP A 36 -2.01 15.84 -6.07
N GLU A 37 -1.02 14.95 -6.11
CA GLU A 37 -1.19 13.51 -6.17
C GLU A 37 -0.01 12.82 -5.51
N ILE A 38 -0.29 11.74 -4.78
CA ILE A 38 0.72 10.82 -4.27
C ILE A 38 0.40 9.47 -4.90
N ASP A 39 1.37 8.90 -5.59
CA ASP A 39 1.33 7.55 -6.15
C ASP A 39 2.70 6.92 -5.96
N VAL A 40 2.80 6.04 -4.97
CA VAL A 40 4.07 5.48 -4.52
C VAL A 40 3.97 3.99 -4.24
N ALA A 41 5.07 3.29 -4.48
CA ALA A 41 5.17 1.84 -4.27
C ALA A 41 6.22 1.51 -3.21
N PHE A 42 5.81 0.74 -2.20
CA PHE A 42 6.66 0.12 -1.19
C PHE A 42 7.04 -1.28 -1.65
N ARG A 43 8.32 -1.47 -1.96
CA ARG A 43 8.83 -2.69 -2.64
C ARG A 43 9.68 -3.58 -1.72
N GLN A 44 10.04 -3.07 -0.55
CA GLN A 44 10.87 -3.72 0.47
C GLN A 44 10.05 -3.88 1.77
N LEU A 45 9.03 -4.75 1.72
CA LEU A 45 8.12 -5.00 2.83
C LEU A 45 8.74 -5.96 3.85
N GLN A 46 8.72 -5.58 5.12
CA GLN A 46 9.26 -6.32 6.27
C GLN A 46 8.22 -7.15 7.02
N ALA A 47 6.94 -6.97 6.68
CA ALA A 47 5.83 -7.72 7.26
C ALA A 47 4.70 -7.86 6.22
N ARG A 48 3.74 -8.75 6.51
CA ARG A 48 2.58 -9.05 5.67
C ARG A 48 1.29 -8.36 6.13
N SER A 49 1.46 -7.21 6.77
CA SER A 49 0.38 -6.40 7.28
C SER A 49 0.76 -4.94 7.22
N ALA A 50 -0.20 -4.10 6.83
CA ALA A 50 -0.12 -2.65 6.97
C ALA A 50 -1.42 -2.16 7.62
N SER A 51 -1.38 -1.02 8.28
CA SER A 51 -2.58 -0.40 8.83
C SER A 51 -2.62 1.09 8.54
N PHE A 52 -3.81 1.65 8.64
CA PHE A 52 -3.98 3.08 8.74
C PHE A 52 -5.08 3.41 9.73
N THR A 53 -4.88 4.51 10.45
CA THR A 53 -5.77 5.00 11.50
C THR A 53 -6.28 6.38 11.11
N ASP A 54 -7.59 6.57 11.17
CA ASP A 54 -8.22 7.89 11.12
C ASP A 54 -8.49 8.36 12.55
N THR A 55 -7.65 9.27 13.05
CA THR A 55 -7.80 9.81 14.40
C THR A 55 -8.98 10.77 14.54
N GLY A 56 -9.47 11.37 13.45
CA GLY A 56 -10.64 12.23 13.48
C GLY A 56 -11.93 11.41 13.67
N SER A 57 -11.98 10.25 13.03
CA SER A 57 -13.14 9.35 13.05
C SER A 57 -13.04 8.20 14.06
N GLN A 58 -11.92 8.07 14.76
CA GLN A 58 -11.66 7.05 15.80
C GLN A 58 -11.85 5.61 15.28
N TRP A 59 -11.20 5.27 14.16
CA TRP A 59 -11.12 3.89 13.69
C TRP A 59 -9.80 3.60 12.99
N GLU A 60 -9.47 2.32 12.94
CA GLU A 60 -8.29 1.77 12.30
C GLU A 60 -8.71 0.68 11.30
N VAL A 61 -8.05 0.64 10.16
CA VAL A 61 -8.12 -0.47 9.20
C VAL A 61 -6.77 -1.16 9.16
N THR A 62 -6.78 -2.47 9.40
CA THR A 62 -5.62 -3.34 9.19
C THR A 62 -5.82 -4.15 7.91
N LEU A 63 -4.89 -4.04 6.98
CA LEU A 63 -4.77 -4.86 5.79
C LEU A 63 -3.71 -5.93 6.03
N SER A 64 -4.09 -7.20 6.07
CA SER A 64 -3.16 -8.34 6.04
C SER A 64 -3.28 -9.12 4.74
N TYR A 65 -2.19 -9.73 4.30
CA TYR A 65 -2.13 -10.36 2.98
C TYR A 65 -1.19 -11.57 2.94
N SER A 66 -1.47 -12.50 2.03
CA SER A 66 -0.62 -13.68 1.80
C SER A 66 0.73 -13.32 1.16
N ASP A 67 1.65 -14.27 1.11
CA ASP A 67 3.03 -14.02 0.66
C ASP A 67 3.21 -13.62 -0.80
N ILE A 68 2.20 -13.86 -1.65
CA ILE A 68 2.23 -13.45 -3.06
C ILE A 68 2.31 -11.94 -3.23
N TYR A 69 1.85 -11.15 -2.25
CA TYR A 69 1.84 -9.69 -2.32
C TYR A 69 3.20 -9.14 -1.89
N SER A 70 3.99 -8.77 -2.89
CA SER A 70 5.37 -8.30 -2.74
C SER A 70 5.50 -6.77 -2.71
N THR A 71 4.46 -6.06 -3.14
CA THR A 71 4.43 -4.60 -3.25
C THR A 71 3.18 -4.06 -2.57
N LEU A 72 3.31 -2.96 -1.83
CA LEU A 72 2.16 -2.15 -1.39
C LEU A 72 2.17 -0.81 -2.13
N VAL A 73 1.06 -0.45 -2.76
CA VAL A 73 0.90 0.86 -3.39
C VAL A 73 0.06 1.76 -2.48
N PHE A 74 0.52 3.00 -2.31
CA PHE A 74 -0.27 4.06 -1.69
C PHE A 74 -0.62 5.11 -2.76
N TRP A 75 -1.92 5.37 -2.90
CA TRP A 75 -2.41 6.34 -3.88
C TRP A 75 -3.47 7.28 -3.30
N THR A 76 -3.37 8.57 -3.62
CA THR A 76 -4.34 9.58 -3.22
C THR A 76 -4.22 10.84 -4.07
N VAL A 77 -5.34 11.56 -4.23
CA VAL A 77 -5.40 12.84 -4.96
C VAL A 77 -5.92 13.94 -4.05
N LYS A 78 -5.33 15.13 -4.14
CA LYS A 78 -5.73 16.31 -3.35
C LYS A 78 -7.20 16.66 -3.59
N GLY A 79 -7.92 16.94 -2.51
CA GLY A 79 -9.35 17.28 -2.55
C GLY A 79 -10.30 16.14 -2.93
N LYS A 80 -9.81 14.93 -3.19
CA LYS A 80 -10.64 13.73 -3.42
C LYS A 80 -10.81 12.95 -2.13
N ASP A 81 -11.99 12.38 -1.94
CA ASP A 81 -12.39 11.78 -0.67
C ASP A 81 -12.04 10.28 -0.58
N PHE A 82 -10.76 9.99 -0.84
CA PHE A 82 -10.24 8.63 -0.77
C PHE A 82 -8.72 8.63 -0.54
N HIS A 83 -8.23 7.49 -0.08
CA HIS A 83 -6.85 7.05 -0.24
C HIS A 83 -6.89 5.54 -0.49
N CYS A 84 -5.84 5.01 -1.09
CA CYS A 84 -5.73 3.60 -1.44
C CYS A 84 -4.49 3.01 -0.78
N VAL A 85 -4.64 1.82 -0.21
CA VAL A 85 -3.53 0.96 0.25
C VAL A 85 -3.74 -0.38 -0.43
N GLU A 86 -2.92 -0.69 -1.42
CA GLU A 86 -3.21 -1.75 -2.38
C GLU A 86 -2.12 -2.83 -2.32
N PRO A 87 -2.44 -4.07 -1.94
CA PRO A 87 -1.49 -5.17 -2.00
C PRO A 87 -1.39 -5.66 -3.44
N TRP A 88 -0.22 -5.48 -4.05
CA TRP A 88 0.09 -5.91 -5.42
C TRP A 88 1.03 -7.12 -5.37
N SER A 89 0.78 -8.09 -6.25
CA SER A 89 1.60 -9.31 -6.34
C SER A 89 2.97 -9.08 -6.98
N ALA A 90 3.13 -7.97 -7.72
CA ALA A 90 4.38 -7.56 -8.35
C ALA A 90 4.33 -6.05 -8.62
N PRO A 91 5.49 -5.37 -8.75
CA PRO A 91 5.54 -3.94 -9.01
C PRO A 91 5.14 -3.58 -10.44
N ARG A 92 4.99 -2.28 -10.69
CA ARG A 92 4.78 -1.74 -12.04
C ARG A 92 5.81 -2.30 -13.03
N ASN A 93 5.35 -2.61 -14.24
CA ASN A 93 6.16 -3.15 -15.35
C ASN A 93 6.75 -4.56 -15.14
N ALA A 94 6.32 -5.29 -14.09
CA ALA A 94 6.82 -6.64 -13.79
C ALA A 94 6.68 -7.65 -14.93
N LEU A 95 5.66 -7.53 -15.78
CA LEU A 95 5.50 -8.41 -16.94
C LEU A 95 6.66 -8.28 -17.94
N ASN A 96 7.25 -7.08 -18.07
CA ASN A 96 8.37 -6.83 -18.97
C ASN A 96 9.73 -7.07 -18.30
N THR A 97 9.85 -6.76 -17.00
CA THR A 97 11.12 -6.88 -16.26
C THR A 97 11.33 -8.25 -15.62
N GLY A 98 10.26 -9.03 -15.44
CA GLY A 98 10.25 -10.25 -14.65
C GLY A 98 10.34 -10.02 -13.14
N GLU A 99 10.36 -8.76 -12.69
CA GLU A 99 10.62 -8.45 -11.29
C GLU A 99 9.46 -8.85 -10.39
N GLN A 100 9.72 -9.74 -9.42
CA GLN A 100 8.73 -10.31 -8.50
C GLN A 100 7.49 -10.88 -9.23
N LEU A 101 7.60 -11.17 -10.53
CA LEU A 101 6.51 -11.67 -11.34
C LEU A 101 6.20 -13.11 -10.92
N THR A 102 4.98 -13.34 -10.42
CA THR A 102 4.51 -14.70 -10.11
C THR A 102 4.34 -15.49 -11.41
N GLN A 103 4.89 -16.71 -11.46
CA GLN A 103 4.71 -17.64 -12.56
C GLN A 103 3.99 -18.89 -12.07
N ILE A 104 3.03 -19.37 -12.85
CA ILE A 104 2.23 -20.56 -12.52
C ILE A 104 2.46 -21.58 -13.65
N PRO A 105 3.02 -22.76 -13.36
CA PRO A 105 3.20 -23.80 -14.37
C PRO A 105 1.86 -24.30 -14.96
N PRO A 106 1.88 -24.91 -16.16
CA PRO A 106 0.67 -25.49 -16.74
C PRO A 106 0.03 -26.54 -15.82
N GLY A 107 -1.28 -26.40 -15.58
CA GLY A 107 -2.05 -27.31 -14.73
C GLY A 107 -2.01 -26.98 -13.23
N GLU A 108 -1.20 -26.02 -12.81
CA GLU A 108 -1.12 -25.56 -11.42
C GLU A 108 -2.09 -24.41 -11.13
N THR A 109 -2.33 -24.17 -9.85
CA THR A 109 -3.16 -23.06 -9.36
C THR A 109 -2.44 -22.28 -8.28
N VAL A 110 -2.69 -20.97 -8.21
CA VAL A 110 -2.28 -20.13 -7.08
C VAL A 110 -3.52 -19.57 -6.39
N GLU A 111 -3.50 -19.55 -5.07
CA GLU A 111 -4.50 -18.87 -4.25
C GLU A 111 -3.84 -17.69 -3.53
N ALA A 112 -4.54 -16.56 -3.49
CA ALA A 112 -4.09 -15.34 -2.84
C ALA A 112 -5.22 -14.84 -1.94
N LEU A 113 -4.86 -14.36 -0.75
CA LEU A 113 -5.82 -13.82 0.21
C LEU A 113 -5.32 -12.47 0.72
N PHE A 114 -6.22 -11.52 0.82
CA PHE A 114 -6.05 -10.37 1.70
C PHE A 114 -7.27 -10.23 2.60
N ARG A 115 -7.08 -9.61 3.76
CA ARG A 115 -8.13 -9.34 4.73
C ARG A 115 -8.04 -7.89 5.16
N LEU A 116 -9.20 -7.23 5.17
CA LEU A 116 -9.40 -5.94 5.80
C LEU A 116 -10.13 -6.14 7.11
N THR A 117 -9.53 -5.67 8.20
CA THR A 117 -10.16 -5.67 9.53
C THR A 117 -10.38 -4.23 9.94
N VAL A 118 -11.60 -3.88 10.35
CA VAL A 118 -11.92 -2.55 10.88
C VAL A 118 -12.04 -2.66 12.40
N LYS A 119 -11.36 -1.76 13.12
CA LYS A 119 -11.46 -1.61 14.56
C LYS A 119 -11.87 -0.19 14.91
N PHE A 120 -12.92 -0.04 15.70
CA PHE A 120 -13.31 1.25 16.28
C PHE A 120 -12.51 1.48 17.57
N LEU A 121 -12.03 2.71 17.76
CA LEU A 121 -11.16 3.12 18.86
C LEU A 121 -11.94 3.78 19.99
#